data_AF-A0A160N4T7-F1
#
_entry.id   AF-A0A160N4T7-F1
#
_cell.length_a   1.000
_cell.length_b   1.000
_cell.length_c   1.000
_cell.angle_alpha   90.00
_cell.angle_beta   90.00
_cell.angle_gamma   90.00
#
_symmetry.space_group_name_H-M   'P 1'
#
loop_
_entity.id
_entity.type
_entity.pdbx_description
1 polymer ?
#
loop_
_entity_poly.entity_id
_entity_poly.type
_entity_poly.pdbx_seq_one_letter_code
_entity_poly.pdbx_strand_id
1 'polypeptide(L)'
;MPRTRLLVGAVVAGLLASQAASATQFSQVVIIGDSLSDGGNLSLALGAPSPTRFTTNPGETAAELVADGLGHPTTASLLGGTNFAFGGAGLVNNSSAGPIPTLPQQLGMYLTATGGQADPNALYQVWGGANDIFYLTATTTDTTALVTGTATAAQTELGLLGQLQAAGGRYVVVYNLPDIGKTPSAMAGGAAASAGATQLSVIYNSTLSSGLSQLSAGGLNVIPVNTYGLINEVIANPGAYGFSNVTDAACGLTSSSVQCGPQGSGLPYSYAAGTDQTYLFADGVHPTTAAHRLLSQVVLAEIAAPGQVSMLGEAPLASTAAQYRAIRNEMLADGQGSGTRMFAALDYGHQRFDATDASPKTTSNNANLTVGADVRTGDHTTVGVSLGLGQNKADFRGNTGGYKLQDISGQLFATYSNGGGYVGGFASFGQSNFKDIERRIQIGPALRVESGKADGSHLGGGVEGGWWFNVGQSLKTGPFAHVEWQTIKVNGYSENGSDSTAMYFGRQQRDALISSLGWRLMGSWKVNDLQMAPFVELAWNHDSKADPRTVMAGLNTMGGTFALSGFVPDKTWGSADIGLSAQLTPSVSSWISVNSRFSDSTQKNTGVNLGFKVAF
;
A
#
# COMPACT_ATOMS: atom_id res chain seq x y z
N MET A 1 11.54 -39.49 37.26
CA MET A 1 10.66 -39.50 36.07
C MET A 1 9.21 -39.65 36.54
N PRO A 2 8.20 -39.01 35.92
CA PRO A 2 8.16 -37.69 35.28
C PRO A 2 7.00 -36.83 35.82
N ARG A 3 7.12 -35.50 35.77
CA ARG A 3 5.96 -34.57 35.72
C ARG A 3 6.23 -33.52 34.65
N THR A 4 6.02 -33.95 33.42
CA THR A 4 5.87 -33.10 32.23
C THR A 4 4.39 -32.76 32.05
N ARG A 5 4.15 -31.60 31.43
CA ARG A 5 2.87 -31.10 30.85
C ARG A 5 1.97 -30.34 31.82
N LEU A 6 2.09 -29.01 31.79
CA LEU A 6 0.99 -28.03 31.82
C LEU A 6 1.60 -26.62 31.71
N LEU A 7 2.14 -26.27 30.54
CA LEU A 7 2.54 -24.89 30.20
C LEU A 7 2.67 -24.71 28.67
N VAL A 8 1.73 -25.30 27.91
CA VAL A 8 1.58 -25.08 26.46
C VAL A 8 0.22 -24.45 26.11
N GLY A 9 -0.62 -24.17 27.12
CA GLY A 9 -2.00 -23.70 26.92
C GLY A 9 -2.23 -22.19 27.03
N ALA A 10 -1.21 -21.33 26.91
CA ALA A 10 -1.38 -19.88 27.09
C ALA A 10 -0.79 -19.00 25.98
N VAL A 11 -0.29 -19.59 24.87
CA VAL A 11 0.33 -18.84 23.75
C VAL A 11 -0.57 -18.78 22.51
N VAL A 12 -1.73 -19.44 22.50
CA VAL A 12 -2.62 -19.50 21.30
C VAL A 12 -3.88 -18.62 21.42
N ALA A 13 -4.13 -17.97 22.57
CA ALA A 13 -5.32 -17.12 22.77
C ALA A 13 -5.06 -15.60 22.63
N GLY A 14 -3.85 -15.18 22.24
CA GLY A 14 -3.47 -13.76 22.13
C GLY A 14 -3.22 -13.23 20.71
N LEU A 15 -3.58 -14.00 19.67
CA LEU A 15 -3.35 -13.65 18.26
C LEU A 15 -4.61 -13.23 17.50
N LEU A 16 -5.72 -12.99 18.20
CA LEU A 16 -6.95 -12.45 17.62
C LEU A 16 -7.27 -11.13 18.34
N ALA A 17 -7.42 -10.06 17.56
CA ALA A 17 -7.73 -8.70 17.98
C ALA A 17 -6.55 -7.88 18.58
N SER A 18 -5.55 -7.59 17.75
CA SER A 18 -5.02 -6.22 17.72
C SER A 18 -5.15 -5.70 16.28
N GLN A 19 -6.39 -5.39 15.89
CA GLN A 19 -6.60 -4.46 14.80
C GLN A 19 -5.99 -3.14 15.29
N ALA A 20 -4.83 -2.77 14.76
CA ALA A 20 -4.40 -1.40 14.87
C ALA A 20 -5.47 -0.59 14.14
N ALA A 21 -6.27 0.15 14.89
CA ALA A 21 -7.10 1.19 14.31
C ALA A 21 -6.12 2.25 13.77
N SER A 22 -5.73 2.11 12.50
CA SER A 22 -5.15 3.21 11.74
C SER A 22 -6.27 4.23 11.54
N ALA A 23 -6.01 5.50 11.83
CA ALA A 23 -6.91 6.54 11.36
C ALA A 23 -6.91 6.46 9.83
N THR A 24 -8.08 6.47 9.25
CA THR A 24 -8.28 6.12 7.84
C THR A 24 -8.20 7.36 6.96
N GLN A 25 -7.66 7.20 5.75
CA GLN A 25 -7.51 8.28 4.78
C GLN A 25 -8.85 8.95 4.40
N PHE A 26 -9.97 8.29 4.69
CA PHE A 26 -11.31 8.72 4.32
C PHE A 26 -12.06 9.31 5.52
N SER A 27 -13.03 10.20 5.27
CA SER A 27 -13.88 10.77 6.32
C SER A 27 -15.02 9.84 6.75
N GLN A 28 -15.51 9.06 5.79
CA GLN A 28 -16.62 8.12 5.92
C GLN A 28 -16.68 7.20 4.69
N VAL A 29 -17.56 6.20 4.75
CA VAL A 29 -17.91 5.35 3.61
C VAL A 29 -19.40 5.51 3.29
N VAL A 30 -19.71 5.72 2.01
CA VAL A 30 -21.08 5.83 1.49
C VAL A 30 -21.31 4.73 0.47
N ILE A 31 -22.38 3.96 0.63
CA ILE A 31 -22.65 2.78 -0.21
C ILE A 31 -23.92 3.03 -1.03
N ILE A 32 -23.81 2.87 -2.35
CA ILE A 32 -24.90 2.93 -3.31
C ILE A 32 -24.89 1.60 -4.06
N GLY A 33 -26.02 0.93 -4.19
CA GLY A 33 -26.01 -0.36 -4.84
C GLY A 33 -27.29 -1.16 -4.75
N ASP A 34 -27.14 -2.42 -5.10
CA ASP A 34 -28.20 -3.41 -5.07
C ASP A 34 -28.11 -4.36 -3.86
N SER A 35 -28.70 -5.55 -3.98
CA SER A 35 -28.70 -6.58 -2.95
C SER A 35 -27.30 -7.02 -2.51
N LEU A 36 -26.29 -6.94 -3.37
CA LEU A 36 -24.91 -7.31 -3.02
C LEU A 36 -24.25 -6.35 -2.02
N SER A 37 -24.85 -5.17 -1.83
CA SER A 37 -24.36 -4.11 -0.94
C SER A 37 -25.38 -3.63 0.10
N ASP A 38 -26.62 -4.15 0.05
CA ASP A 38 -27.72 -3.73 0.94
C ASP A 38 -27.46 -4.13 2.40
N GLY A 39 -27.29 -3.13 3.26
CA GLY A 39 -27.15 -3.28 4.73
C GLY A 39 -28.47 -3.52 5.48
N GLY A 40 -29.56 -3.78 4.75
CA GLY A 40 -30.89 -4.14 5.24
C GLY A 40 -31.95 -3.05 5.07
N ASN A 41 -31.77 -2.10 4.16
CA ASN A 41 -32.83 -1.15 3.80
C ASN A 41 -34.07 -1.88 3.26
N LEU A 42 -33.90 -2.87 2.37
CA LEU A 42 -35.06 -3.59 1.83
C LEU A 42 -35.79 -4.37 2.92
N SER A 43 -35.07 -5.11 3.77
CA SER A 43 -35.70 -5.91 4.82
C SER A 43 -36.47 -5.03 5.82
N LEU A 44 -35.92 -3.87 6.19
CA LEU A 44 -36.62 -2.86 6.99
C LEU A 44 -37.86 -2.30 6.28
N ALA A 45 -37.77 -1.97 4.99
CA ALA A 45 -38.91 -1.48 4.20
C ALA A 45 -40.03 -2.52 4.10
N LEU A 46 -39.70 -3.81 4.15
CA LEU A 46 -40.64 -4.94 4.20
C LEU A 46 -41.14 -5.27 5.62
N GLY A 47 -40.74 -4.51 6.63
CA GLY A 47 -41.23 -4.64 8.01
C GLY A 47 -40.47 -5.64 8.88
N ALA A 48 -39.26 -6.03 8.50
CA ALA A 48 -38.42 -6.86 9.37
C ALA A 48 -38.08 -6.10 10.67
N PRO A 49 -38.11 -6.77 11.85
CA PRO A 49 -37.84 -6.12 13.13
C PRO A 49 -36.35 -5.74 13.30
N SER A 50 -35.48 -6.37 12.51
CA SER A 50 -34.04 -6.11 12.47
C SER A 50 -33.54 -6.23 11.03
N PRO A 51 -32.51 -5.47 10.63
CA PRO A 51 -31.98 -5.53 9.27
C PRO A 51 -31.40 -6.92 8.95
N THR A 52 -31.89 -7.52 7.87
CA THR A 52 -31.30 -8.71 7.23
C THR A 52 -30.76 -8.35 5.84
N ARG A 53 -29.74 -9.09 5.40
CA ARG A 53 -28.98 -8.87 4.16
C ARG A 53 -29.18 -10.03 3.19
N PHE A 54 -28.85 -9.81 1.92
CA PHE A 54 -28.86 -10.84 0.89
C PHE A 54 -27.62 -11.73 0.97
N THR A 55 -27.52 -12.47 2.06
CA THR A 55 -26.47 -13.46 2.31
C THR A 55 -26.99 -14.46 3.35
N THR A 56 -26.12 -15.35 3.84
CA THR A 56 -26.43 -16.20 5.01
C THR A 56 -26.47 -15.35 6.29
N ASN A 57 -27.66 -14.90 6.70
CA ASN A 57 -27.83 -14.03 7.88
C ASN A 57 -27.40 -14.74 9.17
N PRO A 58 -26.79 -14.03 10.14
CA PRO A 58 -26.66 -12.58 10.24
C PRO A 58 -25.39 -12.00 9.59
N GLY A 59 -24.83 -12.66 8.57
CA GLY A 59 -23.66 -12.15 7.85
C GLY A 59 -23.87 -10.76 7.22
N GLU A 60 -22.76 -10.08 7.00
CA GLU A 60 -22.69 -8.75 6.39
C GLU A 60 -22.24 -8.84 4.92
N THR A 61 -22.62 -7.83 4.15
CA THR A 61 -22.18 -7.68 2.76
C THR A 61 -20.70 -7.31 2.67
N ALA A 62 -20.10 -7.51 1.50
CA ALA A 62 -18.71 -7.13 1.27
C ALA A 62 -18.51 -5.61 1.43
N ALA A 63 -19.49 -4.81 1.02
CA ALA A 63 -19.45 -3.36 1.14
C ALA A 63 -19.46 -2.89 2.61
N GLU A 64 -20.26 -3.52 3.48
CA GLU A 64 -20.22 -3.31 4.93
C GLU A 64 -18.85 -3.69 5.50
N LEU A 65 -18.34 -4.89 5.16
CA LEU A 65 -17.05 -5.38 5.68
C LEU A 65 -15.84 -4.54 5.23
N VAL A 66 -15.87 -3.99 4.01
CA VAL A 66 -14.86 -3.03 3.53
C VAL A 66 -14.94 -1.75 4.35
N ALA A 67 -16.14 -1.24 4.60
CA ALA A 67 -16.33 -0.03 5.39
C ALA A 67 -15.81 -0.19 6.82
N ASP A 68 -16.11 -1.33 7.45
CA ASP A 68 -15.58 -1.74 8.75
C ASP A 68 -14.06 -1.86 8.77
N GLY A 69 -13.48 -2.49 7.74
CA GLY A 69 -12.03 -2.63 7.57
C GLY A 69 -11.32 -1.28 7.40
N LEU A 70 -12.04 -0.27 6.93
CA LEU A 70 -11.60 1.12 6.85
C LEU A 70 -12.06 1.95 8.06
N GLY A 71 -12.48 1.34 9.17
CA GLY A 71 -12.84 2.07 10.39
C GLY A 71 -14.08 2.98 10.27
N HIS A 72 -14.90 2.81 9.22
CA HIS A 72 -16.12 3.57 8.96
C HIS A 72 -17.32 2.63 8.83
N PRO A 73 -17.70 1.92 9.91
CA PRO A 73 -18.85 1.03 9.85
C PRO A 73 -20.11 1.78 9.41
N THR A 74 -20.89 1.14 8.57
CA THR A 74 -22.12 1.74 8.01
C THR A 74 -23.37 1.08 8.59
N THR A 75 -24.47 1.80 8.51
CA THR A 75 -25.80 1.25 8.79
C THR A 75 -26.75 1.64 7.66
N ALA A 76 -27.89 0.95 7.56
CA ALA A 76 -28.92 1.22 6.57
C ALA A 76 -29.40 2.69 6.65
N SER A 77 -29.56 3.33 5.49
CA SER A 77 -30.03 4.72 5.36
C SER A 77 -31.41 4.96 5.98
N LEU A 78 -32.30 3.95 5.99
CA LEU A 78 -33.58 4.03 6.69
C LEU A 78 -33.45 4.14 8.22
N LEU A 79 -32.28 3.81 8.77
CA LEU A 79 -31.92 4.02 10.17
C LEU A 79 -31.02 5.25 10.37
N GLY A 80 -30.84 6.08 9.33
CA GLY A 80 -30.01 7.28 9.36
C GLY A 80 -28.53 7.05 9.04
N GLY A 81 -28.16 5.86 8.56
CA GLY A 81 -26.79 5.53 8.16
C GLY A 81 -26.43 5.93 6.72
N THR A 82 -25.22 5.57 6.30
CA THR A 82 -24.64 5.93 4.99
C THR A 82 -24.69 4.80 3.95
N ASN A 83 -25.37 3.69 4.26
CA ASN A 83 -25.64 2.64 3.27
C ASN A 83 -27.01 2.87 2.63
N PHE A 84 -27.02 3.39 1.40
CA PHE A 84 -28.20 3.68 0.60
C PHE A 84 -28.59 2.53 -0.34
N ALA A 85 -27.88 1.40 -0.33
CA ALA A 85 -28.17 0.26 -1.21
C ALA A 85 -29.49 -0.42 -0.85
N PHE A 86 -30.23 -0.88 -1.87
CA PHE A 86 -31.50 -1.60 -1.71
C PHE A 86 -31.50 -2.87 -2.58
N GLY A 87 -31.90 -3.99 -1.99
CA GLY A 87 -32.08 -5.23 -2.72
C GLY A 87 -33.06 -5.12 -3.88
N GLY A 88 -32.67 -5.68 -5.03
CA GLY A 88 -33.45 -5.63 -6.27
C GLY A 88 -33.30 -4.33 -7.07
N ALA A 89 -32.53 -3.35 -6.58
CA ALA A 89 -32.29 -2.11 -7.30
C ALA A 89 -31.48 -2.34 -8.59
N GLY A 90 -31.93 -1.74 -9.68
CA GLY A 90 -31.18 -1.63 -10.93
C GLY A 90 -30.68 -0.21 -11.17
N LEU A 91 -29.95 -0.04 -12.26
CA LEU A 91 -29.54 1.26 -12.79
C LEU A 91 -30.70 1.91 -13.54
N VAL A 92 -31.36 1.14 -14.40
CA VAL A 92 -32.50 1.55 -15.22
C VAL A 92 -33.78 0.86 -14.76
N ASN A 93 -33.73 -0.46 -14.59
CA ASN A 93 -34.89 -1.28 -14.20
C ASN A 93 -34.57 -2.13 -12.97
N ASN A 94 -35.44 -2.05 -11.96
CA ASN A 94 -35.39 -2.96 -10.83
C ASN A 94 -35.85 -4.37 -11.23
N SER A 95 -35.26 -5.39 -10.61
CA SER A 95 -35.61 -6.79 -10.88
C SER A 95 -36.93 -7.24 -10.26
N SER A 96 -37.48 -6.46 -9.32
CA SER A 96 -38.75 -6.73 -8.66
C SER A 96 -39.53 -5.45 -8.36
N ALA A 97 -40.83 -5.59 -8.16
CA ALA A 97 -41.70 -4.49 -7.75
C ALA A 97 -41.62 -4.26 -6.24
N GLY A 98 -41.60 -3.01 -5.81
CA GLY A 98 -41.53 -2.63 -4.39
C GLY A 98 -41.04 -1.19 -4.21
N PRO A 99 -40.90 -0.70 -2.97
CA PRO A 99 -40.33 0.62 -2.68
C PRO A 99 -38.80 0.61 -2.85
N ILE A 100 -38.33 0.18 -4.01
CA ILE A 100 -36.91 -0.01 -4.33
C ILE A 100 -36.45 1.19 -5.16
N PRO A 101 -35.62 2.10 -4.62
CA PRO A 101 -35.01 3.16 -5.40
C PRO A 101 -33.93 2.59 -6.32
N THR A 102 -33.91 3.01 -7.59
CA THR A 102 -32.79 2.71 -8.50
C THR A 102 -31.50 3.31 -7.97
N LEU A 103 -30.34 2.82 -8.40
CA LEU A 103 -29.05 3.36 -7.96
C LEU A 103 -28.91 4.89 -8.20
N PRO A 104 -29.35 5.46 -9.35
CA PRO A 104 -29.38 6.92 -9.50
C PRO A 104 -30.29 7.64 -8.51
N GLN A 105 -31.43 7.05 -8.14
CA GLN A 105 -32.30 7.60 -7.10
C GLN A 105 -31.64 7.54 -5.73
N GLN A 106 -30.88 6.48 -5.42
CA GLN A 106 -30.09 6.36 -4.20
C GLN A 106 -29.02 7.44 -4.08
N LEU A 107 -28.29 7.72 -5.16
CA LEU A 107 -27.36 8.87 -5.21
C LEU A 107 -28.11 10.19 -4.94
N GLY A 108 -29.29 10.37 -5.54
CA GLY A 108 -30.14 11.53 -5.31
C GLY A 108 -30.59 11.67 -3.84
N MET A 109 -30.92 10.56 -3.17
CA MET A 109 -31.24 10.56 -1.73
C MET A 109 -30.05 11.00 -0.89
N TYR A 110 -28.85 10.45 -1.16
CA TYR A 110 -27.63 10.86 -0.48
C TYR A 110 -27.36 12.36 -0.67
N LEU A 111 -27.36 12.84 -1.91
CA LEU A 111 -27.10 14.24 -2.22
C LEU A 111 -28.15 15.16 -1.59
N THR A 112 -29.41 14.75 -1.53
CA THR A 112 -30.45 15.51 -0.83
C THR A 112 -30.13 15.63 0.67
N ALA A 113 -29.69 14.54 1.30
CA ALA A 113 -29.30 14.53 2.71
C ALA A 113 -28.07 15.39 3.01
N THR A 114 -27.21 15.64 2.02
CA THR A 114 -25.97 16.42 2.16
C THR A 114 -26.02 17.80 1.51
N GLY A 115 -27.21 18.32 1.19
CA GLY A 115 -27.36 19.68 0.64
C GLY A 115 -26.87 19.83 -0.81
N GLY A 116 -26.86 18.74 -1.57
CA GLY A 116 -26.49 18.69 -2.98
C GLY A 116 -24.99 18.51 -3.23
N GLN A 117 -24.20 18.22 -2.20
CA GLN A 117 -22.74 18.06 -2.31
C GLN A 117 -22.30 16.71 -1.77
N ALA A 118 -21.43 16.04 -2.51
CA ALA A 118 -20.73 14.86 -2.05
C ALA A 118 -19.52 15.28 -1.19
N ASP A 119 -19.23 14.52 -0.15
CA ASP A 119 -18.01 14.71 0.64
C ASP A 119 -16.78 14.32 -0.21
N PRO A 120 -15.84 15.24 -0.47
CA PRO A 120 -14.65 14.97 -1.29
C PRO A 120 -13.62 14.06 -0.59
N ASN A 121 -13.75 13.84 0.71
CA ASN A 121 -12.85 12.99 1.48
C ASN A 121 -13.49 11.63 1.82
N ALA A 122 -14.75 11.38 1.43
CA ALA A 122 -15.39 10.09 1.61
C ALA A 122 -14.93 9.08 0.55
N LEU A 123 -15.01 7.79 0.91
CA LEU A 123 -14.95 6.69 -0.05
C LEU A 123 -16.37 6.24 -0.40
N TYR A 124 -16.71 6.27 -1.68
CA TYR A 124 -17.97 5.74 -2.19
C TYR A 124 -17.79 4.29 -2.63
N GLN A 125 -18.82 3.46 -2.47
CA GLN A 125 -18.87 2.13 -3.06
C GLN A 125 -20.10 2.04 -3.96
N VAL A 126 -19.92 1.64 -5.21
CA VAL A 126 -20.99 1.50 -6.20
C VAL A 126 -20.97 0.10 -6.80
N TRP A 127 -22.08 -0.62 -6.65
CA TRP A 127 -22.26 -1.95 -7.25
C TRP A 127 -23.70 -2.18 -7.73
N GLY A 128 -23.87 -2.41 -9.03
CA GLY A 128 -25.16 -2.76 -9.61
C GLY A 128 -25.06 -3.34 -11.01
N GLY A 129 -26.22 -3.51 -11.66
CA GLY A 129 -26.33 -3.92 -13.06
C GLY A 129 -26.91 -5.31 -13.28
N ALA A 130 -26.73 -6.23 -12.32
CA ALA A 130 -27.27 -7.59 -12.43
C ALA A 130 -28.80 -7.59 -12.47
N ASN A 131 -29.44 -6.72 -11.68
CA ASN A 131 -30.90 -6.61 -11.65
C ASN A 131 -31.50 -6.10 -12.97
N ASP A 132 -30.82 -5.21 -13.69
CA ASP A 132 -31.25 -4.81 -15.04
C ASP A 132 -31.22 -5.99 -16.01
N ILE A 133 -30.17 -6.83 -15.94
CA ILE A 133 -30.07 -8.03 -16.77
C ILE A 133 -31.15 -9.04 -16.40
N PHE A 134 -31.40 -9.28 -15.11
CA PHE A 134 -32.47 -10.16 -14.66
C PHE A 134 -33.84 -9.67 -15.15
N TYR A 135 -34.13 -8.37 -15.03
CA TYR A 135 -35.34 -7.76 -15.57
C TYR A 135 -35.45 -7.99 -17.10
N LEU A 136 -34.39 -7.72 -17.85
CA LEU A 136 -34.36 -7.87 -19.30
C LEU A 136 -34.62 -9.33 -19.71
N THR A 137 -33.91 -10.28 -19.11
CA THR A 137 -34.08 -11.71 -19.43
C THR A 137 -35.44 -12.28 -19.02
N ALA A 138 -36.11 -11.67 -18.04
CA ALA A 138 -37.48 -12.03 -17.66
C ALA A 138 -38.54 -11.44 -18.59
N THR A 139 -38.22 -10.37 -19.33
CA THR A 139 -39.21 -9.61 -20.12
C THR A 139 -39.04 -9.77 -21.63
N THR A 140 -37.86 -10.19 -22.11
CA THR A 140 -37.60 -10.38 -23.54
C THR A 140 -36.60 -11.49 -23.81
N THR A 141 -36.72 -12.12 -24.99
CA THR A 141 -35.75 -13.07 -25.56
C THR A 141 -35.05 -12.52 -26.81
N ASP A 142 -35.36 -11.28 -27.22
CA ASP A 142 -34.70 -10.61 -28.35
C ASP A 142 -33.25 -10.27 -27.96
N THR A 143 -32.30 -10.90 -28.63
CA THR A 143 -30.87 -10.74 -28.39
C THR A 143 -30.40 -9.30 -28.58
N THR A 144 -30.98 -8.55 -29.51
CA THR A 144 -30.62 -7.14 -29.75
C THR A 144 -31.05 -6.27 -28.57
N ALA A 145 -32.26 -6.51 -28.06
CA ALA A 145 -32.79 -5.81 -26.89
C ALA A 145 -31.98 -6.13 -25.63
N LEU A 146 -31.60 -7.40 -25.43
CA LEU A 146 -30.76 -7.82 -24.30
C LEU A 146 -29.39 -7.12 -24.33
N VAL A 147 -28.70 -7.15 -25.48
CA VAL A 147 -27.38 -6.51 -25.62
C VAL A 147 -27.47 -5.00 -25.40
N THR A 148 -28.45 -4.34 -26.02
CA THR A 148 -28.63 -2.89 -25.92
C THR A 148 -29.01 -2.47 -24.51
N GLY A 149 -29.91 -3.20 -23.85
CA GLY A 149 -30.33 -2.93 -22.48
C GLY A 149 -29.19 -3.10 -21.49
N THR A 150 -28.40 -4.17 -21.62
CA THR A 150 -27.21 -4.40 -20.78
C THR A 150 -26.17 -3.29 -20.94
N ALA A 151 -25.89 -2.87 -22.17
CA ALA A 151 -24.99 -1.74 -22.41
C ALA A 151 -25.54 -0.43 -21.82
N THR A 152 -26.86 -0.21 -21.92
CA THR A 152 -27.52 0.97 -21.34
C THR A 152 -27.41 1.01 -19.81
N ALA A 153 -27.53 -0.15 -19.14
CA ALA A 153 -27.33 -0.24 -17.70
C ALA A 153 -25.90 0.18 -17.30
N ALA A 154 -24.88 -0.36 -17.98
CA ALA A 154 -23.48 0.04 -17.74
C ALA A 154 -23.23 1.54 -18.01
N GLN A 155 -23.82 2.09 -19.08
CA GLN A 155 -23.72 3.53 -19.36
C GLN A 155 -24.43 4.38 -18.30
N THR A 156 -25.51 3.88 -17.72
CA THR A 156 -26.23 4.56 -16.64
C THR A 156 -25.40 4.58 -15.35
N GLU A 157 -24.67 3.49 -15.05
CA GLU A 157 -23.71 3.48 -13.93
C GLU A 157 -22.59 4.50 -14.16
N LEU A 158 -22.02 4.57 -15.36
CA LEU A 158 -21.02 5.59 -15.71
C LEU A 158 -21.56 7.02 -15.56
N GLY A 159 -22.81 7.25 -15.94
CA GLY A 159 -23.50 8.52 -15.73
C GLY A 159 -23.67 8.86 -14.24
N LEU A 160 -24.04 7.88 -13.41
CA LEU A 160 -24.13 8.02 -11.96
C LEU A 160 -22.77 8.39 -11.35
N LEU A 161 -21.70 7.72 -11.75
CA LEU A 161 -20.34 8.02 -11.28
C LEU A 161 -19.88 9.43 -11.71
N GLY A 162 -20.24 9.86 -12.93
CA GLY A 162 -20.00 11.23 -13.40
C GLY A 162 -20.77 12.27 -12.58
N GLN A 163 -22.02 11.97 -12.18
CA GLN A 163 -22.80 12.84 -11.29
C GLN A 163 -22.20 12.93 -9.88
N LEU A 164 -21.76 11.80 -9.32
CA LEU A 164 -21.05 11.75 -8.05
C LEU A 164 -19.79 12.63 -8.10
N GLN A 165 -19.00 12.51 -9.17
CA GLN A 165 -17.82 13.34 -9.38
C GLN A 165 -18.18 14.83 -9.48
N ALA A 166 -19.20 15.18 -10.27
CA ALA A 166 -19.65 16.55 -10.43
C ALA A 166 -20.18 17.17 -9.12
N ALA A 167 -20.71 16.35 -8.22
CA ALA A 167 -21.12 16.76 -6.88
C ALA A 167 -19.96 16.87 -5.88
N GLY A 168 -18.73 16.55 -6.27
CA GLY A 168 -17.52 16.69 -5.44
C GLY A 168 -16.92 15.37 -4.95
N GLY A 169 -17.51 14.21 -5.24
CA GLY A 169 -16.97 12.90 -4.87
C GLY A 169 -15.64 12.62 -5.58
N ARG A 170 -14.64 12.12 -4.86
CA ARG A 170 -13.28 11.95 -5.40
C ARG A 170 -12.78 10.52 -5.46
N TYR A 171 -13.28 9.62 -4.60
CA TYR A 171 -12.81 8.25 -4.44
C TYR A 171 -13.98 7.29 -4.47
N VAL A 172 -13.98 6.35 -5.42
CA VAL A 172 -15.08 5.39 -5.56
C VAL A 172 -14.55 3.99 -5.86
N VAL A 173 -14.99 3.01 -5.08
CA VAL A 173 -14.86 1.58 -5.39
C VAL A 173 -15.97 1.22 -6.37
N VAL A 174 -15.60 0.64 -7.51
CA VAL A 174 -16.56 0.19 -8.53
C VAL A 174 -16.32 -1.28 -8.81
N TYR A 175 -17.36 -2.08 -8.61
CA TYR A 175 -17.34 -3.51 -8.84
C TYR A 175 -17.88 -3.79 -10.23
N ASN A 176 -17.14 -4.52 -11.06
CA ASN A 176 -17.75 -5.07 -12.27
C ASN A 176 -18.77 -6.16 -11.90
N LEU A 177 -19.59 -6.58 -12.87
CA LEU A 177 -20.49 -7.70 -12.64
C LEU A 177 -19.70 -9.00 -12.47
N PRO A 178 -20.04 -9.84 -11.48
CA PRO A 178 -19.55 -11.20 -11.47
C PRO A 178 -20.04 -11.94 -12.73
N ASP A 179 -19.43 -13.08 -13.04
CA ASP A 179 -19.96 -13.95 -14.09
C ASP A 179 -21.32 -14.53 -13.65
N ILE A 180 -22.41 -13.85 -13.98
CA ILE A 180 -23.75 -14.25 -13.53
C ILE A 180 -24.20 -15.57 -14.18
N GLY A 181 -23.52 -16.04 -15.23
CA GLY A 181 -23.75 -17.35 -15.83
C GLY A 181 -23.30 -18.52 -14.96
N LYS A 182 -22.47 -18.25 -13.94
CA LYS A 182 -21.99 -19.21 -12.93
C LYS A 182 -22.86 -19.27 -11.68
N THR A 183 -23.93 -18.49 -11.61
CA THR A 183 -24.86 -18.53 -10.47
C THR A 183 -25.70 -19.80 -10.49
N PRO A 184 -26.13 -20.32 -9.32
CA PRO A 184 -27.02 -21.48 -9.26
C PRO A 184 -28.28 -21.33 -10.12
N SER A 185 -28.87 -20.13 -10.17
CA SER A 185 -30.05 -19.85 -11.00
C SER A 185 -29.77 -20.00 -12.49
N ALA A 186 -28.67 -19.44 -12.98
CA ALA A 186 -28.31 -19.55 -14.39
C ALA A 186 -28.00 -20.99 -14.78
N MET A 187 -27.29 -21.73 -13.92
CA MET A 187 -26.98 -23.14 -14.12
C MET A 187 -28.25 -24.02 -14.14
N ALA A 188 -29.24 -23.72 -13.30
CA ALA A 188 -30.53 -24.40 -13.31
C ALA A 188 -31.33 -24.16 -14.60
N GLY A 189 -31.12 -23.02 -15.27
CA GLY A 189 -31.66 -22.73 -16.61
C GLY A 189 -31.01 -23.51 -17.75
N GLY A 190 -29.95 -24.28 -17.47
CA GLY A 190 -29.22 -25.09 -18.44
C GLY A 190 -28.11 -24.33 -19.17
N ALA A 191 -27.32 -25.06 -19.98
CA ALA A 191 -26.09 -24.54 -20.57
C ALA A 191 -26.28 -23.28 -21.43
N ALA A 192 -27.40 -23.17 -22.15
CA ALA A 192 -27.70 -21.99 -22.96
C ALA A 192 -27.98 -20.75 -22.10
N ALA A 193 -28.71 -20.91 -20.99
CA ALA A 193 -28.98 -19.82 -20.06
C ALA A 193 -27.70 -19.34 -19.37
N SER A 194 -26.88 -20.26 -18.86
CA SER A 194 -25.55 -19.93 -18.31
C SER A 194 -24.68 -19.18 -19.31
N ALA A 195 -24.52 -19.70 -20.53
CA ALA A 195 -23.69 -19.05 -21.55
C ALA A 195 -24.21 -17.66 -21.93
N GLY A 196 -25.53 -17.49 -22.06
CA GLY A 196 -26.16 -16.19 -22.31
C GLY A 196 -25.89 -15.18 -21.20
N ALA A 197 -26.04 -15.58 -19.94
CA ALA A 197 -25.78 -14.71 -18.79
C ALA A 197 -24.30 -14.34 -18.65
N THR A 198 -23.38 -15.28 -18.91
CA THR A 198 -21.94 -14.97 -18.99
C THR A 198 -21.68 -13.92 -20.08
N GLN A 199 -22.26 -14.08 -21.27
CA GLN A 199 -22.06 -13.13 -22.37
C GLN A 199 -22.58 -11.72 -22.03
N LEU A 200 -23.72 -11.62 -21.34
CA LEU A 200 -24.25 -10.32 -20.90
C LEU A 200 -23.36 -9.69 -19.82
N SER A 201 -22.79 -10.48 -18.90
CA SER A 201 -21.78 -10.00 -17.93
C SER A 201 -20.59 -9.37 -18.65
N VAL A 202 -20.07 -10.05 -19.69
CA VAL A 202 -18.93 -9.57 -20.48
C VAL A 202 -19.25 -8.25 -21.21
N ILE A 203 -20.46 -8.12 -21.77
CA ILE A 203 -20.90 -6.89 -22.45
C ILE A 203 -20.96 -5.71 -21.47
N TYR A 204 -21.57 -5.93 -20.31
CA TYR A 204 -21.64 -4.93 -19.25
C TYR A 204 -20.24 -4.49 -18.82
N ASN A 205 -19.39 -5.45 -18.46
CA ASN A 205 -18.06 -5.21 -17.92
C ASN A 205 -17.13 -4.52 -18.92
N SER A 206 -17.22 -4.86 -20.21
CA SER A 206 -16.46 -4.20 -21.28
C SER A 206 -16.83 -2.71 -21.42
N THR A 207 -18.15 -2.43 -21.38
CA THR A 207 -18.68 -1.06 -21.45
C THR A 207 -18.25 -0.25 -20.22
N LEU A 208 -18.45 -0.82 -19.03
CA LEU A 208 -18.07 -0.21 -17.76
C LEU A 208 -16.56 0.09 -17.72
N SER A 209 -15.71 -0.90 -17.96
CA SER A 209 -14.24 -0.77 -17.95
C SER A 209 -13.73 0.35 -18.86
N SER A 210 -14.30 0.47 -20.05
CA SER A 210 -13.96 1.54 -21.00
C SER A 210 -14.34 2.92 -20.46
N GLY A 211 -15.52 3.07 -19.87
CA GLY A 211 -15.96 4.34 -19.30
C GLY A 211 -15.25 4.72 -18.00
N LEU A 212 -14.91 3.75 -17.15
CA LEU A 212 -14.14 4.00 -15.92
C LEU A 212 -12.77 4.61 -16.25
N SER A 213 -12.14 4.13 -17.33
CA SER A 213 -10.87 4.70 -17.82
C SER A 213 -11.03 6.17 -18.22
N GLN A 214 -12.17 6.55 -18.81
CA GLN A 214 -12.48 7.94 -19.17
C GLN A 214 -12.75 8.81 -17.95
N LEU A 215 -13.50 8.31 -16.97
CA LEU A 215 -13.79 9.03 -15.71
C LEU A 215 -12.49 9.27 -14.92
N SER A 216 -11.60 8.29 -14.86
CA SER A 216 -10.30 8.46 -14.21
C SER A 216 -9.39 9.44 -14.95
N ALA A 217 -9.40 9.44 -16.28
CA ALA A 217 -8.73 10.48 -17.07
C ALA A 217 -9.34 11.88 -16.80
N GLY A 218 -10.64 11.94 -16.45
CA GLY A 218 -11.34 13.13 -15.98
C GLY A 218 -11.11 13.49 -14.51
N GLY A 219 -10.29 12.74 -13.77
CA GLY A 219 -9.88 13.06 -12.39
C GLY A 219 -10.61 12.31 -11.28
N LEU A 220 -11.52 11.37 -11.58
CA LEU A 220 -12.14 10.52 -10.57
C LEU A 220 -11.20 9.38 -10.15
N ASN A 221 -10.94 9.22 -8.85
CA ASN A 221 -10.17 8.07 -8.37
C ASN A 221 -11.10 6.86 -8.30
N VAL A 222 -11.03 6.02 -9.33
CA VAL A 222 -11.79 4.78 -9.42
C VAL A 222 -10.89 3.65 -8.94
N ILE A 223 -11.33 2.95 -7.90
CA ILE A 223 -10.74 1.70 -7.41
C ILE A 223 -11.55 0.56 -8.04
N PRO A 224 -11.11 0.00 -9.19
CA PRO A 224 -11.85 -1.05 -9.87
C PRO A 224 -11.69 -2.38 -9.12
N VAL A 225 -12.78 -3.14 -8.98
CA VAL A 225 -12.78 -4.48 -8.37
C VAL A 225 -13.26 -5.50 -9.39
N ASN A 226 -12.38 -6.45 -9.75
CA ASN A 226 -12.68 -7.47 -10.76
C ASN A 226 -13.37 -8.71 -10.16
N THR A 227 -14.66 -8.57 -9.84
CA THR A 227 -15.48 -9.67 -9.33
C THR A 227 -15.70 -10.78 -10.35
N TYR A 228 -15.73 -10.45 -11.65
CA TYR A 228 -15.81 -11.43 -12.75
C TYR A 228 -14.61 -12.41 -12.73
N GLY A 229 -13.40 -11.88 -12.63
CA GLY A 229 -12.18 -12.68 -12.54
C GLY A 229 -12.15 -13.49 -11.24
N LEU A 230 -12.44 -12.84 -10.12
CA LEU A 230 -12.36 -13.45 -8.79
C LEU A 230 -13.30 -14.65 -8.65
N ILE A 231 -14.57 -14.53 -9.07
CA ILE A 231 -15.52 -15.65 -8.94
C ILE A 231 -15.10 -16.84 -9.81
N ASN A 232 -14.54 -16.60 -10.99
CA ASN A 232 -14.05 -17.66 -11.88
C ASN A 232 -12.82 -18.36 -11.29
N GLU A 233 -11.91 -17.63 -10.65
CA GLU A 233 -10.76 -18.19 -9.92
C GLU A 233 -11.21 -19.05 -8.73
N VAL A 234 -12.20 -18.57 -7.96
CA VAL A 234 -12.77 -19.30 -6.82
C VAL A 234 -13.44 -20.59 -7.26
N ILE A 235 -14.27 -20.55 -8.31
CA ILE A 235 -14.96 -21.73 -8.83
C ILE A 235 -13.97 -22.74 -9.43
N ALA A 236 -12.89 -22.27 -10.06
CA ALA A 236 -11.87 -23.15 -10.64
C ALA A 236 -11.06 -23.91 -9.57
N ASN A 237 -10.90 -23.35 -8.37
CA ASN A 237 -10.17 -24.00 -7.28
C ASN A 237 -10.81 -23.73 -5.90
N PRO A 238 -12.02 -24.27 -5.64
CA PRO A 238 -12.82 -23.86 -4.49
C PRO A 238 -12.16 -24.21 -3.15
N GLY A 239 -11.49 -25.36 -3.07
CA GLY A 239 -10.81 -25.81 -1.84
C GLY A 239 -9.68 -24.88 -1.41
N ALA A 240 -8.97 -24.23 -2.35
CA ALA A 240 -7.95 -23.24 -2.01
C ALA A 240 -8.53 -22.01 -1.30
N TYR A 241 -9.78 -21.64 -1.64
CA TYR A 241 -10.49 -20.51 -1.04
C TYR A 241 -11.45 -20.92 0.09
N GLY A 242 -11.40 -22.18 0.53
CA GLY A 242 -12.17 -22.66 1.68
C GLY A 242 -13.59 -23.12 1.36
N PHE A 243 -13.97 -23.18 0.09
CA PHE A 243 -15.29 -23.66 -0.31
C PHE A 243 -15.29 -25.15 -0.63
N SER A 244 -16.31 -25.85 -0.15
CA SER A 244 -16.61 -27.24 -0.50
C SER A 244 -17.75 -27.34 -1.52
N ASN A 245 -18.60 -26.31 -1.63
CA ASN A 245 -19.67 -26.24 -2.61
C ASN A 245 -19.70 -24.87 -3.30
N VAL A 246 -19.68 -24.90 -4.64
CA VAL A 246 -19.75 -23.70 -5.49
C VAL A 246 -20.86 -23.78 -6.53
N THR A 247 -21.78 -24.72 -6.38
CA THR A 247 -22.85 -25.00 -7.35
C THR A 247 -24.24 -24.86 -6.74
N ASP A 248 -24.42 -25.34 -5.51
CA ASP A 248 -25.71 -25.32 -4.82
C ASP A 248 -25.82 -24.10 -3.89
N ALA A 249 -27.07 -23.67 -3.69
CA ALA A 249 -27.41 -22.60 -2.76
C ALA A 249 -27.58 -23.13 -1.33
N ALA A 250 -26.93 -22.50 -0.35
CA ALA A 250 -26.99 -22.90 1.06
C ALA A 250 -28.42 -22.93 1.63
N CYS A 251 -29.28 -22.02 1.17
CA CYS A 251 -30.66 -21.84 1.61
C CYS A 251 -31.69 -22.47 0.66
N GLY A 252 -31.22 -23.08 -0.43
CA GLY A 252 -32.04 -23.61 -1.52
C GLY A 252 -32.19 -22.64 -2.69
N LEU A 253 -32.30 -23.20 -3.90
CA LEU A 253 -32.27 -22.47 -5.17
C LEU A 253 -33.39 -21.41 -5.31
N THR A 254 -34.59 -21.71 -4.81
CA THR A 254 -35.77 -20.83 -4.92
C THR A 254 -35.99 -19.97 -3.67
N SER A 255 -35.03 -19.96 -2.74
CA SER A 255 -35.09 -19.12 -1.55
C SER A 255 -34.67 -17.68 -1.85
N SER A 256 -34.99 -16.78 -0.93
CA SER A 256 -34.38 -15.45 -0.88
C SER A 256 -33.46 -15.36 0.32
N SER A 257 -32.17 -15.09 0.09
CA SER A 257 -31.16 -15.01 1.14
C SER A 257 -31.45 -13.92 2.18
N VAL A 258 -32.19 -12.86 1.82
CA VAL A 258 -32.67 -11.84 2.78
C VAL A 258 -33.57 -12.41 3.88
N GLN A 259 -34.17 -13.58 3.63
CA GLN A 259 -35.01 -14.33 4.57
C GLN A 259 -34.35 -15.66 4.97
N CYS A 260 -33.03 -15.78 4.81
CA CYS A 260 -32.29 -16.98 5.16
C CYS A 260 -31.35 -16.79 6.35
N GLY A 261 -31.43 -17.69 7.33
CA GLY A 261 -30.52 -17.74 8.49
C GLY A 261 -30.14 -19.15 8.93
N PRO A 262 -29.41 -19.32 10.05
CA PRO A 262 -29.08 -20.65 10.55
C PRO A 262 -30.36 -21.40 10.97
N GLN A 263 -30.31 -22.73 10.90
CA GLN A 263 -31.40 -23.58 11.40
C GLN A 263 -31.76 -23.21 12.86
N GLY A 264 -33.05 -22.97 13.11
CA GLY A 264 -33.56 -22.54 14.41
C GLY A 264 -33.60 -21.02 14.63
N SER A 265 -33.18 -20.20 13.66
CA SER A 265 -33.28 -18.73 13.72
C SER A 265 -34.71 -18.17 13.66
N GLY A 266 -35.66 -18.97 13.18
CA GLY A 266 -37.04 -18.52 12.93
C GLY A 266 -37.24 -17.79 11.60
N LEU A 267 -36.20 -17.64 10.78
CA LEU A 267 -36.33 -17.13 9.42
C LEU A 267 -36.99 -18.17 8.47
N PRO A 268 -37.70 -17.72 7.41
CA PRO A 268 -38.43 -18.61 6.50
C PRO A 268 -37.56 -19.67 5.81
N TYR A 269 -36.30 -19.35 5.52
CA TYR A 269 -35.33 -20.27 4.95
C TYR A 269 -34.19 -20.48 5.92
N SER A 270 -33.62 -21.69 5.89
CA SER A 270 -32.52 -22.02 6.79
C SER A 270 -31.40 -22.79 6.11
N TYR A 271 -30.19 -22.59 6.62
CA TYR A 271 -29.01 -23.35 6.22
C TYR A 271 -28.43 -24.17 7.39
N ALA A 272 -27.70 -25.24 7.07
CA ALA A 272 -27.06 -26.11 8.07
C ALA A 272 -25.77 -25.49 8.62
N ALA A 273 -25.43 -25.76 9.88
CA ALA A 273 -24.23 -25.19 10.50
C ALA A 273 -22.95 -25.39 9.65
N GLY A 274 -22.20 -24.31 9.42
CA GLY A 274 -20.96 -24.32 8.62
C GLY A 274 -21.16 -24.09 7.12
N THR A 275 -22.38 -24.15 6.58
CA THR A 275 -22.62 -23.84 5.16
C THR A 275 -22.37 -22.36 4.83
N ASP A 276 -22.62 -21.45 5.77
CA ASP A 276 -22.28 -20.02 5.68
C ASP A 276 -20.78 -19.76 5.49
N GLN A 277 -19.93 -20.73 5.83
CA GLN A 277 -18.47 -20.66 5.69
C GLN A 277 -17.92 -21.48 4.51
N THR A 278 -18.68 -22.44 3.99
CA THR A 278 -18.17 -23.47 3.07
C THR A 278 -18.88 -23.51 1.71
N TYR A 279 -20.02 -22.83 1.58
CA TYR A 279 -20.72 -22.66 0.31
C TYR A 279 -20.38 -21.29 -0.28
N LEU A 280 -20.29 -21.20 -1.61
CA LEU A 280 -20.10 -19.91 -2.30
C LEU A 280 -21.39 -19.11 -2.37
N PHE A 281 -22.53 -19.77 -2.57
CA PHE A 281 -23.83 -19.13 -2.80
C PHE A 281 -24.80 -19.36 -1.64
N ALA A 282 -25.43 -18.29 -1.16
CA ALA A 282 -26.47 -18.32 -0.15
C ALA A 282 -27.82 -18.74 -0.76
N ASP A 283 -28.18 -18.13 -1.89
CA ASP A 283 -29.38 -18.44 -2.67
C ASP A 283 -29.02 -18.61 -4.16
N GLY A 284 -30.01 -18.43 -5.05
CA GLY A 284 -29.82 -18.59 -6.48
C GLY A 284 -28.80 -17.65 -7.14
N VAL A 285 -28.42 -16.53 -6.52
CA VAL A 285 -27.49 -15.53 -7.12
C VAL A 285 -26.57 -14.85 -6.10
N HIS A 286 -26.92 -14.84 -4.81
CA HIS A 286 -26.19 -14.08 -3.80
C HIS A 286 -25.08 -14.90 -3.11
N PRO A 287 -23.93 -14.28 -2.77
CA PRO A 287 -22.86 -14.95 -2.05
C PRO A 287 -23.19 -15.25 -0.57
N THR A 288 -22.51 -16.23 0.02
CA THR A 288 -22.53 -16.47 1.48
C THR A 288 -21.67 -15.47 2.25
N THR A 289 -21.75 -15.52 3.58
CA THR A 289 -20.94 -14.71 4.49
C THR A 289 -19.43 -14.88 4.23
N ALA A 290 -18.96 -16.11 4.01
CA ALA A 290 -17.55 -16.34 3.69
C ALA A 290 -17.14 -15.73 2.34
N ALA A 291 -18.01 -15.78 1.33
CA ALA A 291 -17.74 -15.20 0.02
C ALA A 291 -17.68 -13.66 0.08
N HIS A 292 -18.57 -13.02 0.83
CA HIS A 292 -18.49 -11.56 1.07
C HIS A 292 -17.23 -11.17 1.84
N ARG A 293 -16.84 -11.93 2.87
CA ARG A 293 -15.60 -11.71 3.61
C ARG A 293 -14.38 -11.84 2.69
N LEU A 294 -14.35 -12.86 1.84
CA LEU A 294 -13.30 -13.06 0.86
C LEU A 294 -13.17 -11.86 -0.09
N LEU A 295 -14.29 -11.38 -0.65
CA LEU A 295 -14.29 -10.21 -1.51
C LEU A 295 -13.81 -8.95 -0.77
N SER A 296 -14.22 -8.74 0.49
CA SER A 296 -13.76 -7.58 1.27
C SER A 296 -12.24 -7.58 1.48
N GLN A 297 -11.62 -8.74 1.63
CA GLN A 297 -10.16 -8.84 1.79
C GLN A 297 -9.42 -8.44 0.51
N VAL A 298 -9.98 -8.79 -0.66
CA VAL A 298 -9.47 -8.35 -1.96
C VAL A 298 -9.52 -6.83 -2.08
N VAL A 299 -10.68 -6.23 -1.82
CA VAL A 299 -10.87 -4.78 -1.93
C VAL A 299 -9.96 -4.01 -0.96
N LEU A 300 -9.86 -4.45 0.29
CA LEU A 300 -8.98 -3.82 1.29
C LEU A 300 -7.50 -3.93 0.88
N ALA A 301 -7.09 -5.03 0.26
CA ALA A 301 -5.72 -5.19 -0.23
C ALA A 301 -5.40 -4.32 -1.44
N GLU A 302 -6.37 -4.08 -2.34
CA GLU A 302 -6.24 -3.13 -3.45
C GLU A 302 -6.12 -1.68 -2.93
N ILE A 303 -6.94 -1.30 -1.95
CA ILE A 303 -6.89 0.03 -1.32
C ILE A 303 -5.56 0.25 -0.58
N ALA A 304 -5.01 -0.78 0.07
CA ALA A 304 -3.74 -0.68 0.80
C ALA A 304 -2.49 -0.68 -0.10
N ALA A 305 -2.60 -1.14 -1.35
CA ALA A 305 -1.46 -1.36 -2.24
C ALA A 305 -0.62 -0.10 -2.55
N PRO A 306 -1.21 1.09 -2.84
CA PRO A 306 -0.46 2.34 -2.99
C PRO A 306 0.46 2.65 -1.80
N GLY A 307 -0.03 2.40 -0.58
CA GLY A 307 0.72 2.61 0.66
C GLY A 307 1.96 1.72 0.77
N GLN A 308 1.83 0.43 0.44
CA GLN A 308 2.93 -0.52 0.36
C GLN A 308 3.97 -0.10 -0.70
N VAL A 309 3.48 0.18 -1.92
CA VAL A 309 4.33 0.49 -3.07
C VAL A 309 5.02 1.85 -2.95
N SER A 310 4.48 2.75 -2.13
CA SER A 310 5.14 4.00 -1.80
C SER A 310 6.49 3.81 -1.10
N MET A 311 6.69 2.70 -0.38
CA MET A 311 7.93 2.45 0.38
C MET A 311 9.17 2.28 -0.52
N LEU A 312 8.98 1.91 -1.78
CA LEU A 312 10.09 1.74 -2.74
C LEU A 312 10.91 3.03 -2.88
N GLY A 313 10.25 4.20 -2.83
CA GLY A 313 10.91 5.50 -2.91
C GLY A 313 11.80 5.85 -1.71
N GLU A 314 11.65 5.16 -0.58
CA GLU A 314 12.46 5.42 0.62
C GLU A 314 13.77 4.62 0.65
N ALA A 315 13.86 3.51 -0.10
CA ALA A 315 15.02 2.63 -0.03
C ALA A 315 16.32 3.24 -0.59
N PRO A 316 16.31 3.98 -1.73
CA PRO A 316 17.54 4.59 -2.24
C PRO A 316 18.10 5.69 -1.30
N LEU A 317 17.26 6.36 -0.50
CA LEU A 317 17.71 7.34 0.50
C LEU A 317 18.67 6.70 1.52
N ALA A 318 18.41 5.45 1.93
CA ALA A 318 19.27 4.74 2.86
C ALA A 318 20.65 4.41 2.25
N SER A 319 20.68 4.03 0.97
CA SER A 319 21.92 3.77 0.24
C SER A 319 22.75 5.05 0.02
N THR A 320 22.11 6.17 -0.35
CA THR A 320 22.79 7.46 -0.49
C THR A 320 23.32 7.98 0.84
N ALA A 321 22.55 7.86 1.93
CA ALA A 321 23.00 8.25 3.27
C ALA A 321 24.21 7.44 3.75
N ALA A 322 24.28 6.14 3.43
CA ALA A 322 25.45 5.30 3.75
C ALA A 322 26.72 5.74 2.99
N GLN A 323 26.58 6.08 1.72
CA GLN A 323 27.69 6.55 0.90
C GLN A 323 28.17 7.94 1.33
N TYR A 324 27.25 8.83 1.66
CA TYR A 324 27.57 10.13 2.23
C TYR A 324 28.40 9.99 3.52
N ARG A 325 28.02 9.09 4.45
CA ARG A 325 28.83 8.81 5.66
C ARG A 325 30.25 8.36 5.32
N ALA A 326 30.41 7.48 4.34
CA ALA A 326 31.72 7.00 3.91
C ALA A 326 32.60 8.14 3.39
N ILE A 327 32.06 9.02 2.53
CA ILE A 327 32.80 10.18 2.02
C ILE A 327 33.06 11.19 3.14
N ARG A 328 32.09 11.47 3.99
CA ARG A 328 32.25 12.40 5.10
C ARG A 328 33.41 12.01 6.01
N ASN A 329 33.54 10.73 6.35
CA ASN A 329 34.69 10.24 7.12
C ASN A 329 36.02 10.50 6.39
N GLU A 330 36.05 10.45 5.06
CA GLU A 330 37.21 10.84 4.26
C GLU A 330 37.47 12.35 4.22
N MET A 331 36.41 13.17 4.19
CA MET A 331 36.49 14.63 4.24
C MET A 331 37.10 15.12 5.56
N LEU A 332 36.81 14.41 6.65
CA LEU A 332 37.23 14.77 8.01
C LEU A 332 38.56 14.18 8.43
N ALA A 333 39.09 13.23 7.66
CA ALA A 333 40.35 12.61 7.96
C ALA A 333 41.52 13.58 7.68
N ASP A 334 41.89 14.34 8.70
CA ASP A 334 43.01 15.27 8.69
C ASP A 334 44.34 14.53 8.42
N GLY A 335 45.02 14.88 7.33
CA GLY A 335 46.49 14.93 7.30
C GLY A 335 47.29 13.62 7.27
N GLN A 336 47.02 12.68 6.37
CA GLN A 336 48.02 11.63 6.05
C GLN A 336 49.18 12.12 5.16
N GLY A 337 49.21 13.40 4.76
CA GLY A 337 50.31 13.97 3.96
C GLY A 337 50.52 13.36 2.58
N SER A 338 49.72 12.35 2.20
CA SER A 338 49.84 11.63 0.94
C SER A 338 49.14 12.36 -0.19
N GLY A 339 49.69 12.25 -1.40
CA GLY A 339 49.10 12.82 -2.60
C GLY A 339 47.82 12.08 -2.99
N THR A 340 47.76 10.77 -2.76
CA THR A 340 46.64 9.91 -3.17
C THR A 340 46.20 9.01 -2.01
N ARG A 341 44.89 8.76 -1.91
CA ARG A 341 44.27 7.86 -0.94
C ARG A 341 43.25 6.96 -1.63
N MET A 342 43.11 5.74 -1.15
CA MET A 342 42.00 4.85 -1.49
C MET A 342 41.30 4.42 -0.21
N PHE A 343 39.98 4.29 -0.26
CA PHE A 343 39.17 3.89 0.87
C PHE A 343 38.11 2.86 0.49
N ALA A 344 37.70 2.07 1.47
CA ALA A 344 36.55 1.19 1.38
C ALA A 344 35.78 1.23 2.70
N ALA A 345 34.45 1.25 2.60
CA ALA A 345 33.55 1.32 3.73
C ALA A 345 32.38 0.34 3.56
N LEU A 346 32.08 -0.40 4.62
CA LEU A 346 30.90 -1.23 4.77
C LEU A 346 29.95 -0.56 5.75
N ASP A 347 28.68 -0.45 5.36
CA ASP A 347 27.61 0.07 6.20
C ASP A 347 26.50 -0.97 6.28
N TYR A 348 26.09 -1.33 7.49
CA TYR A 348 24.95 -2.20 7.73
C TYR A 348 23.96 -1.47 8.64
N GLY A 349 22.74 -1.26 8.15
CA GLY A 349 21.66 -0.58 8.86
C GLY A 349 20.42 -1.43 9.00
N HIS A 350 19.75 -1.32 10.15
CA HIS A 350 18.39 -1.77 10.35
C HIS A 350 17.46 -0.56 10.44
N GLN A 351 16.59 -0.42 9.44
CA GLN A 351 15.61 0.65 9.35
C GLN A 351 14.22 0.10 9.66
N ARG A 352 13.45 0.86 10.43
CA ARG A 352 12.05 0.58 10.73
C ARG A 352 11.25 1.83 10.45
N PHE A 353 10.28 1.71 9.58
CA PHE A 353 9.20 2.68 9.38
C PHE A 353 8.02 2.24 10.23
N ASP A 354 7.51 3.13 11.08
CA ASP A 354 6.28 2.90 11.81
C ASP A 354 5.07 3.05 10.86
N ALA A 355 3.94 2.45 11.23
CA ALA A 355 2.74 2.53 10.40
C ALA A 355 2.23 3.98 10.39
N THR A 356 1.74 4.42 9.24
CA THR A 356 1.00 5.67 9.10
C THR A 356 -0.43 5.36 8.67
N ASP A 357 -1.27 6.37 8.58
CA ASP A 357 -2.64 6.25 8.05
C ASP A 357 -2.66 5.76 6.59
N ALA A 358 -1.55 5.97 5.86
CA ALA A 358 -1.43 5.73 4.43
C ALA A 358 -0.43 4.61 4.07
N SER A 359 0.28 4.02 5.02
CA SER A 359 1.31 3.02 4.73
C SER A 359 1.53 2.03 5.88
N PRO A 360 1.87 0.76 5.57
CA PRO A 360 2.14 -0.22 6.60
C PRO A 360 3.47 0.07 7.31
N LYS A 361 3.56 -0.39 8.56
CA LYS A 361 4.86 -0.56 9.21
C LYS A 361 5.76 -1.43 8.33
N THR A 362 6.99 -0.98 8.11
CA THR A 362 7.96 -1.65 7.22
C THR A 362 9.30 -1.76 7.94
N THR A 363 9.97 -2.91 7.82
CA THR A 363 11.33 -3.09 8.32
C THR A 363 12.27 -3.39 7.16
N SER A 364 13.46 -2.82 7.17
CA SER A 364 14.46 -3.03 6.13
C SER A 364 15.84 -3.30 6.72
N ASN A 365 16.54 -4.25 6.14
CA ASN A 365 17.96 -4.49 6.42
C ASN A 365 18.77 -4.04 5.20
N ASN A 366 19.72 -3.14 5.45
CA ASN A 366 20.38 -2.36 4.43
C ASN A 366 21.88 -2.62 4.53
N ALA A 367 22.51 -3.13 3.48
CA ALA A 367 23.94 -3.36 3.40
C ALA A 367 24.52 -2.55 2.24
N ASN A 368 25.55 -1.75 2.50
CA ASN A 368 26.17 -0.91 1.48
C ASN A 368 27.70 -1.08 1.53
N LEU A 369 28.31 -1.24 0.36
CA LEU A 369 29.74 -1.14 0.15
C LEU A 369 30.03 0.13 -0.62
N THR A 370 30.91 0.98 -0.10
CA THR A 370 31.45 2.14 -0.81
C THR A 370 32.93 1.94 -1.01
N VAL A 371 33.43 2.14 -2.22
CA VAL A 371 34.86 2.16 -2.53
C VAL A 371 35.19 3.47 -3.23
N GLY A 372 36.31 4.08 -2.92
CA GLY A 372 36.66 5.36 -3.54
C GLY A 372 38.15 5.65 -3.49
N ALA A 373 38.50 6.73 -4.18
CA ALA A 373 39.84 7.26 -4.22
C ALA A 373 39.77 8.79 -4.25
N ASP A 374 40.76 9.42 -3.65
CA ASP A 374 40.91 10.86 -3.65
C ASP A 374 42.36 11.28 -3.78
N VAL A 375 42.55 12.49 -4.29
CA VAL A 375 43.85 13.11 -4.53
C VAL A 375 43.86 14.49 -3.91
N ARG A 376 44.93 14.79 -3.17
CA ARG A 376 45.19 16.12 -2.63
C ARG A 376 45.76 17.02 -3.72
N THR A 377 45.05 18.10 -4.02
CA THR A 377 45.41 19.11 -5.03
C THR A 377 45.85 20.40 -4.34
N GLY A 378 47.16 20.54 -4.12
CA GLY A 378 47.74 21.63 -3.34
C GLY A 378 47.57 21.45 -1.83
N ASP A 379 47.72 22.54 -1.08
CA ASP A 379 47.82 22.46 0.39
C ASP A 379 46.47 22.32 1.10
N HIS A 380 45.37 22.61 0.42
CA HIS A 380 44.06 22.77 1.07
C HIS A 380 42.92 22.00 0.42
N THR A 381 43.11 21.46 -0.79
CA THR A 381 42.01 20.88 -1.55
C THR A 381 42.20 19.38 -1.74
N THR A 382 41.13 18.62 -1.61
CA THR A 382 41.10 17.20 -2.00
C THR A 382 39.91 16.98 -2.93
N VAL A 383 40.14 16.24 -4.02
CA VAL A 383 39.08 15.84 -4.96
C VAL A 383 39.08 14.34 -5.07
N GLY A 384 37.90 13.73 -5.08
CA GLY A 384 37.77 12.29 -5.14
C GLY A 384 36.52 11.81 -5.83
N VAL A 385 36.50 10.50 -6.06
CA VAL A 385 35.40 9.76 -6.64
C VAL A 385 35.11 8.53 -5.79
N SER A 386 33.85 8.11 -5.76
CA SER A 386 33.46 6.85 -5.13
C SER A 386 32.41 6.11 -5.93
N LEU A 387 32.36 4.80 -5.72
CA LEU A 387 31.33 3.90 -6.24
C LEU A 387 30.66 3.22 -5.05
N GLY A 388 29.33 3.17 -5.09
CA GLY A 388 28.49 2.54 -4.09
C GLY A 388 27.74 1.33 -4.65
N LEU A 389 27.69 0.25 -3.88
CA LEU A 389 26.86 -0.92 -4.11
C LEU A 389 25.97 -1.13 -2.88
N GLY A 390 24.66 -0.93 -3.05
CA GLY A 390 23.66 -1.06 -2.00
C GLY A 390 22.76 -2.27 -2.20
N GLN A 391 22.40 -2.94 -1.10
CA GLN A 391 21.35 -3.95 -1.05
C GLN A 391 20.40 -3.65 0.09
N ASN A 392 19.11 -3.60 -0.19
CA ASN A 392 18.07 -3.41 0.82
C ASN A 392 17.07 -4.56 0.70
N LYS A 393 16.68 -5.13 1.83
CA LYS A 393 15.59 -6.11 1.91
C LYS A 393 14.54 -5.57 2.85
N ALA A 394 13.38 -5.20 2.32
CA ALA A 394 12.26 -4.67 3.07
C ALA A 394 11.12 -5.69 3.18
N ASP A 395 10.52 -5.76 4.37
CA ASP A 395 9.38 -6.63 4.69
C ASP A 395 8.27 -5.76 5.29
N PHE A 396 7.03 -5.93 4.81
CA PHE A 396 5.84 -5.25 5.33
C PHE A 396 5.24 -6.00 6.52
N ARG A 397 4.69 -5.26 7.49
CA ARG A 397 4.05 -5.84 8.68
C ARG A 397 2.93 -6.80 8.28
N GLY A 398 2.76 -7.85 9.10
CA GLY A 398 1.69 -8.82 8.94
C GLY A 398 1.92 -9.80 7.78
N ASN A 399 3.17 -9.92 7.31
CA ASN A 399 3.51 -10.77 6.17
C ASN A 399 2.77 -10.38 4.88
N THR A 400 2.48 -9.08 4.72
CA THR A 400 1.67 -8.55 3.61
C THR A 400 2.48 -8.27 2.33
N GLY A 401 3.79 -8.57 2.33
CA GLY A 401 4.67 -8.36 1.18
C GLY A 401 6.04 -7.81 1.55
N GLY A 402 6.76 -7.34 0.54
CA GLY A 402 8.09 -6.75 0.68
C GLY A 402 8.74 -6.46 -0.67
N TYR A 403 10.01 -6.07 -0.65
CA TYR A 403 10.81 -5.88 -1.85
C TYR A 403 12.31 -6.03 -1.57
N LYS A 404 13.08 -6.27 -2.63
CA LYS A 404 14.55 -6.18 -2.62
C LYS A 404 15.01 -5.08 -3.56
N LEU A 405 15.96 -4.26 -3.11
CA LEU A 405 16.63 -3.26 -3.93
C LEU A 405 18.10 -3.64 -4.10
N GLN A 406 18.60 -3.58 -5.33
CA GLN A 406 20.01 -3.50 -5.67
C GLN A 406 20.31 -2.11 -6.22
N ASP A 407 21.16 -1.34 -5.54
CA ASP A 407 21.53 0.03 -5.93
C ASP A 407 22.99 0.08 -6.38
N ILE A 408 23.26 0.75 -7.49
CA ILE A 408 24.61 1.05 -7.98
C ILE A 408 24.70 2.55 -8.20
N SER A 409 25.67 3.20 -7.58
CA SER A 409 25.84 4.64 -7.67
C SER A 409 27.30 5.05 -7.80
N GLY A 410 27.51 6.27 -8.29
CA GLY A 410 28.78 6.97 -8.29
C GLY A 410 28.66 8.32 -7.62
N GLN A 411 29.74 8.77 -6.99
CA GLN A 411 29.82 10.11 -6.41
C GLN A 411 31.12 10.79 -6.80
N LEU A 412 31.03 12.10 -7.02
CA LEU A 412 32.16 13.01 -7.14
C LEU A 412 32.15 13.92 -5.92
N PHE A 413 33.30 14.13 -5.29
CA PHE A 413 33.38 15.01 -4.13
C PHE A 413 34.63 15.87 -4.14
N ALA A 414 34.54 17.02 -3.51
CA ALA A 414 35.65 17.93 -3.29
C ALA A 414 35.57 18.52 -1.89
N THR A 415 36.74 18.76 -1.30
CA THR A 415 36.87 19.38 0.02
C THR A 415 37.94 20.44 -0.01
N TYR A 416 37.75 21.47 0.79
CA TYR A 416 38.71 22.52 1.08
C TYR A 416 38.83 22.65 2.60
N SER A 417 40.04 22.54 3.14
CA SER A 417 40.32 22.73 4.56
C SER A 417 41.48 23.71 4.77
N ASN A 418 41.26 24.68 5.65
CA ASN A 418 42.27 25.68 6.00
C ASN A 418 42.11 26.13 7.46
N GLY A 419 43.18 26.00 8.23
CA GLY A 419 43.14 26.22 9.68
C GLY A 419 42.14 25.28 10.36
N GLY A 420 41.23 25.83 11.16
CA GLY A 420 40.13 25.07 11.76
C GLY A 420 38.94 24.85 10.83
N GLY A 421 38.82 25.63 9.76
CA GLY A 421 37.66 25.59 8.86
C GLY A 421 37.76 24.51 7.79
N TYR A 422 36.62 23.92 7.45
CA TYR A 422 36.50 23.05 6.29
C TYR A 422 35.15 23.24 5.59
N VAL A 423 35.14 23.01 4.29
CA VAL A 423 33.94 22.92 3.46
C VAL A 423 34.15 21.81 2.45
N GLY A 424 33.12 21.05 2.15
CA GLY A 424 33.13 20.13 1.03
C GLY A 424 31.76 19.94 0.45
N GLY A 425 31.74 19.39 -0.75
CA GLY A 425 30.50 19.06 -1.43
C GLY A 425 30.66 17.82 -2.28
N PHE A 426 29.53 17.22 -2.60
CA PHE A 426 29.45 16.04 -3.45
C PHE A 426 28.27 16.12 -4.41
N ALA A 427 28.39 15.42 -5.52
CA ALA A 427 27.30 15.09 -6.42
C ALA A 427 27.22 13.56 -6.52
N SER A 428 26.02 13.01 -6.48
CA SER A 428 25.74 11.57 -6.52
C SER A 428 24.74 11.25 -7.62
N PHE A 429 24.94 10.12 -8.31
CA PHE A 429 24.01 9.60 -9.28
C PHE A 429 23.99 8.08 -9.19
N GLY A 430 22.84 7.45 -9.44
CA GLY A 430 22.74 6.00 -9.37
C GLY A 430 21.51 5.41 -10.05
N GLN A 431 21.55 4.08 -10.19
CA GLN A 431 20.45 3.27 -10.66
C GLN A 431 20.02 2.30 -9.56
N SER A 432 18.71 2.19 -9.40
CA SER A 432 18.06 1.36 -8.40
C SER A 432 17.26 0.27 -9.11
N ASN A 433 17.55 -1.00 -8.87
CA ASN A 433 16.82 -2.12 -9.45
C ASN A 433 16.05 -2.85 -8.34
N PHE A 434 14.72 -2.78 -8.42
CA PHE A 434 13.81 -3.45 -7.50
C PHE A 434 13.38 -4.80 -8.06
N LYS A 435 13.64 -5.85 -7.27
CA LYS A 435 13.24 -7.23 -7.54
C LYS A 435 12.35 -7.72 -6.42
N ASP A 436 11.61 -8.80 -6.71
CA ASP A 436 10.73 -9.45 -5.74
C ASP A 436 9.81 -8.43 -5.04
N ILE A 437 9.26 -7.47 -5.79
CA ILE A 437 8.24 -6.57 -5.26
C ILE A 437 6.99 -7.43 -5.11
N GLU A 438 6.67 -7.81 -3.88
CA GLU A 438 5.60 -8.75 -3.57
C GLU A 438 4.51 -8.06 -2.75
N ARG A 439 3.24 -8.25 -3.15
CA ARG A 439 2.08 -8.08 -2.28
C ARG A 439 1.50 -9.44 -1.96
N ARG A 440 1.26 -9.69 -0.67
CA ARG A 440 0.66 -10.93 -0.19
C ARG A 440 -0.75 -10.62 0.32
N ILE A 441 -1.74 -11.22 -0.31
CA ILE A 441 -3.15 -10.92 -0.15
C ILE A 441 -3.82 -12.15 0.46
N GLN A 442 -4.43 -11.99 1.63
CA GLN A 442 -5.27 -13.02 2.20
C GLN A 442 -6.61 -13.04 1.46
N ILE A 443 -7.02 -14.18 0.92
CA ILE A 443 -8.28 -14.36 0.18
C ILE A 443 -8.94 -15.64 0.70
N GLY A 444 -9.86 -15.49 1.66
CA GLY A 444 -10.35 -16.62 2.46
C GLY A 444 -9.17 -17.26 3.21
N PRO A 445 -8.94 -18.58 3.12
CA PRO A 445 -7.74 -19.25 3.62
C PRO A 445 -6.54 -19.19 2.65
N ALA A 446 -6.72 -18.78 1.39
CA ALA A 446 -5.62 -18.65 0.43
C ALA A 446 -4.75 -17.44 0.76
N LEU A 447 -3.43 -17.58 0.59
CA LEU A 447 -2.50 -16.45 0.55
C LEU A 447 -2.01 -16.30 -0.90
N ARG A 448 -2.56 -15.33 -1.62
CA ARG A 448 -2.13 -14.99 -2.97
C ARG A 448 -0.90 -14.09 -2.90
N VAL A 449 0.04 -14.28 -3.84
CA VAL A 449 1.23 -13.44 -3.97
C VAL A 449 1.25 -12.83 -5.36
N GLU A 450 1.08 -11.51 -5.42
CA GLU A 450 1.29 -10.73 -6.62
C GLU A 450 2.73 -10.25 -6.64
N SER A 451 3.41 -10.35 -7.78
CA SER A 451 4.85 -10.05 -7.89
C SER A 451 5.16 -9.16 -9.08
N GLY A 452 6.15 -8.27 -8.91
CA GLY A 452 6.61 -7.36 -9.94
C GLY A 452 8.09 -7.00 -9.80
N LYS A 453 8.59 -6.22 -10.76
CA LYS A 453 9.92 -5.64 -10.77
C LYS A 453 9.86 -4.22 -11.29
N ALA A 454 10.71 -3.34 -10.78
CA ALA A 454 10.78 -1.96 -11.22
C ALA A 454 12.24 -1.50 -11.28
N ASP A 455 12.54 -0.64 -12.24
CA ASP A 455 13.82 0.08 -12.27
C ASP A 455 13.62 1.51 -11.77
N GLY A 456 14.71 2.15 -11.38
CA GLY A 456 14.71 3.51 -10.88
C GLY A 456 16.06 4.17 -11.02
N SER A 457 16.10 5.45 -10.73
CA SER A 457 17.32 6.24 -10.70
C SER A 457 17.26 7.27 -9.61
N HIS A 458 18.43 7.69 -9.14
CA HIS A 458 18.55 8.78 -8.20
C HIS A 458 19.67 9.73 -8.60
N LEU A 459 19.48 11.00 -8.25
CA LEU A 459 20.43 12.08 -8.43
C LEU A 459 20.39 12.91 -7.16
N GLY A 460 21.55 13.33 -6.67
CA GLY A 460 21.62 14.18 -5.51
C GLY A 460 22.95 14.90 -5.40
N GLY A 461 23.07 15.66 -4.33
CA GLY A 461 24.29 16.35 -3.98
C GLY A 461 24.10 17.16 -2.71
N GLY A 462 25.21 17.47 -2.06
CA GLY A 462 25.18 18.20 -0.81
C GLY A 462 26.45 19.00 -0.57
N VAL A 463 26.34 19.92 0.38
CA VAL A 463 27.44 20.76 0.86
C VAL A 463 27.45 20.69 2.38
N GLU A 464 28.62 20.37 2.94
CA GLU A 464 28.90 20.41 4.36
C GLU A 464 30.01 21.42 4.64
N GLY A 465 29.89 22.17 5.73
CA GLY A 465 30.97 22.98 6.27
C GLY A 465 30.98 22.98 7.78
N GLY A 466 32.15 23.21 8.37
CA GLY A 466 32.30 23.27 9.81
C GLY A 466 33.60 23.92 10.24
N TRP A 467 33.76 24.06 11.56
CA TRP A 467 34.94 24.68 12.16
C TRP A 467 35.41 23.93 13.39
N TRP A 468 36.67 23.52 13.39
CA TRP A 468 37.33 22.87 14.52
C TRP A 468 37.98 23.88 15.46
N PHE A 469 37.62 23.79 16.73
CA PHE A 469 38.30 24.39 17.86
C PHE A 469 39.19 23.35 18.55
N ASN A 470 40.47 23.67 18.71
CA ASN A 470 41.38 22.87 19.52
C ASN A 470 41.18 23.21 21.00
N VAL A 471 40.85 22.21 21.82
CA VAL A 471 40.70 22.34 23.28
C VAL A 471 41.83 21.57 23.93
N GLY A 472 42.88 22.29 24.34
CA GLY A 472 44.13 21.67 24.76
C GLY A 472 44.83 20.95 23.61
N GLN A 473 45.56 19.87 23.92
CA GLN A 473 46.35 19.12 22.94
C GLN A 473 45.66 17.85 22.42
N SER A 474 44.60 17.39 23.10
CA SER A 474 44.02 16.05 22.88
C SER A 474 42.53 16.05 22.52
N LEU A 475 41.91 17.22 22.34
CA LEU A 475 40.49 17.33 22.00
C LEU A 475 40.28 18.39 20.92
N LYS A 476 39.50 18.03 19.90
CA LYS A 476 38.92 18.94 18.90
C LYS A 476 37.41 18.94 19.05
N THR A 477 36.78 20.09 18.88
CA THR A 477 35.32 20.21 18.89
C THR A 477 34.83 21.31 17.97
N GLY A 478 33.61 21.23 17.45
CA GLY A 478 33.18 22.21 16.47
C GLY A 478 31.74 22.05 15.97
N PRO A 479 31.11 23.15 15.53
CA PRO A 479 29.86 23.09 14.81
C PRO A 479 30.08 22.62 13.37
N PHE A 480 29.03 22.04 12.79
CA PHE A 480 28.91 21.83 11.35
C PHE A 480 27.50 22.15 10.88
N ALA A 481 27.40 22.48 9.59
CA ALA A 481 26.15 22.63 8.86
C ALA A 481 26.23 21.82 7.57
N HIS A 482 25.14 21.15 7.21
CA HIS A 482 25.03 20.35 6.00
C HIS A 482 23.70 20.61 5.32
N VAL A 483 23.71 20.67 3.99
CA VAL A 483 22.49 20.72 3.17
C VAL A 483 22.65 19.72 2.05
N GLU A 484 21.65 18.86 1.87
CA GLU A 484 21.62 17.84 0.83
C GLU A 484 20.27 17.81 0.13
N TRP A 485 20.33 17.77 -1.19
CA TRP A 485 19.19 17.55 -2.06
C TRP A 485 19.32 16.19 -2.74
N GLN A 486 18.21 15.46 -2.84
CA GLN A 486 18.13 14.22 -3.59
C GLN A 486 16.77 14.12 -4.29
N THR A 487 16.78 13.59 -5.51
CA THR A 487 15.57 13.15 -6.22
C THR A 487 15.71 11.68 -6.59
N ILE A 488 14.70 10.90 -6.25
CA ILE A 488 14.60 9.47 -6.54
C ILE A 488 13.40 9.27 -7.46
N LYS A 489 13.58 8.50 -8.52
CA LYS A 489 12.53 8.12 -9.45
C LYS A 489 12.44 6.60 -9.48
N VAL A 490 11.26 6.07 -9.16
CA VAL A 490 10.93 4.65 -9.37
C VAL A 490 10.02 4.58 -10.58
N ASN A 491 10.41 3.84 -11.61
CA ASN A 491 9.59 3.66 -12.80
C ASN A 491 8.28 2.94 -12.45
N GLY A 492 7.23 3.21 -13.24
CA GLY A 492 6.01 2.44 -13.14
C GLY A 492 6.26 0.99 -13.55
N TYR A 493 5.48 0.08 -12.98
CA TYR A 493 5.56 -1.35 -13.26
C TYR A 493 4.18 -1.99 -13.19
N SER A 494 4.06 -3.19 -13.76
CA SER A 494 2.91 -4.07 -13.63
C SER A 494 3.31 -5.28 -12.83
N GLU A 495 2.45 -5.72 -11.92
CA GLU A 495 2.51 -7.08 -11.40
C GLU A 495 2.28 -8.07 -12.53
N ASN A 496 2.83 -9.28 -12.37
CA ASN A 496 2.77 -10.33 -13.37
C ASN A 496 1.35 -10.91 -13.49
N GLY A 497 1.01 -11.39 -14.69
CA GLY A 497 -0.23 -12.13 -14.90
C GLY A 497 -1.48 -11.26 -15.00
N SER A 498 -2.62 -11.93 -14.88
CA SER A 498 -3.95 -11.36 -15.09
C SER A 498 -4.93 -11.85 -14.02
N ASP A 499 -4.42 -12.17 -12.84
CA ASP A 499 -5.25 -12.48 -11.69
C ASP A 499 -6.17 -11.28 -11.39
N SER A 500 -7.32 -11.54 -10.77
CA SER A 500 -8.30 -10.52 -10.40
C SER A 500 -7.73 -9.40 -9.51
N THR A 501 -6.62 -9.68 -8.84
CA THR A 501 -5.92 -8.79 -7.91
C THR A 501 -4.59 -8.23 -8.42
N ALA A 502 -4.18 -8.61 -9.64
CA ALA A 502 -2.93 -8.14 -10.24
C ALA A 502 -3.07 -6.67 -10.66
N MET A 503 -2.16 -5.83 -10.16
CA MET A 503 -2.20 -4.38 -10.31
C MET A 503 -1.00 -3.84 -11.11
N TYR A 504 -1.15 -2.62 -11.62
CA TYR A 504 -0.04 -1.80 -12.07
C TYR A 504 0.07 -0.53 -11.24
N PHE A 505 1.28 0.01 -11.18
CA PHE A 505 1.63 1.18 -10.40
C PHE A 505 2.34 2.21 -11.29
N GLY A 506 1.95 3.47 -11.14
CA GLY A 506 2.55 4.59 -11.85
C GLY A 506 3.98 4.87 -11.42
N ARG A 507 4.69 5.67 -12.23
CA ARG A 507 5.99 6.21 -11.84
C ARG A 507 5.85 7.03 -10.55
N GLN A 508 6.83 6.86 -9.66
CA GLN A 508 6.92 7.61 -8.41
C GLN A 508 8.15 8.51 -8.42
N GLN A 509 8.04 9.67 -7.78
CA GLN A 509 9.16 10.57 -7.51
C GLN A 509 9.19 10.91 -6.02
N ARG A 510 10.37 10.81 -5.40
CA ARG A 510 10.64 11.17 -4.01
C ARG A 510 11.78 12.16 -3.98
N ASP A 511 11.46 13.41 -3.68
CA ASP A 511 12.44 14.49 -3.50
C ASP A 511 12.68 14.71 -2.01
N ALA A 512 13.94 14.86 -1.60
CA ALA A 512 14.36 15.19 -0.24
C ALA A 512 15.24 16.45 -0.27
N LEU A 513 15.07 17.33 0.71
CA LEU A 513 15.96 18.48 0.93
C LEU A 513 16.24 18.61 2.42
N ILE A 514 17.32 17.96 2.83
CA ILE A 514 17.71 17.78 4.24
C ILE A 514 18.69 18.88 4.61
N SER A 515 18.34 19.67 5.61
CA SER A 515 19.25 20.62 6.26
C SER A 515 19.61 20.10 7.65
N SER A 516 20.88 20.12 7.99
CA SER A 516 21.39 19.64 9.27
C SER A 516 22.27 20.69 9.94
N LEU A 517 22.09 20.85 11.25
CA LEU A 517 22.96 21.64 12.11
C LEU A 517 23.40 20.74 13.26
N GLY A 518 24.71 20.65 13.48
CA GLY A 518 25.23 19.74 14.47
C GLY A 518 26.52 20.20 15.11
N TRP A 519 26.96 19.39 16.05
CA TRP A 519 28.18 19.59 16.82
C TRP A 519 28.96 18.28 16.90
N ARG A 520 30.29 18.39 16.82
CA ARG A 520 31.20 17.26 16.86
C ARG A 520 32.23 17.42 17.97
N LEU A 521 32.63 16.29 18.54
CA LEU A 521 33.76 16.14 19.44
C LEU A 521 34.66 15.03 18.92
N MET A 522 35.98 15.23 18.95
CA MET A 522 36.97 14.24 18.54
C MET A 522 38.17 14.28 19.49
N GLY A 523 38.46 13.16 20.14
CA GLY A 523 39.63 12.99 20.98
C GLY A 523 40.87 12.58 20.17
N SER A 524 42.05 12.73 20.77
CA SER A 524 43.30 12.14 20.31
C SER A 524 43.93 11.36 21.45
N TRP A 525 43.88 10.03 21.35
CA TRP A 525 44.37 9.09 22.34
C TRP A 525 45.54 8.31 21.74
N LYS A 526 46.63 8.18 22.49
CA LYS A 526 47.76 7.33 22.11
C LYS A 526 47.82 6.16 23.08
N VAL A 527 47.62 4.94 22.58
CA VAL A 527 47.71 3.70 23.36
C VAL A 527 48.86 2.89 22.76
N ASN A 528 49.99 2.82 23.46
CA ASN A 528 51.27 2.34 22.92
C ASN A 528 51.65 3.11 21.63
N ASP A 529 51.87 2.42 20.52
CA ASP A 529 52.16 3.02 19.21
C ASP A 529 50.91 3.30 18.37
N LEU A 530 49.72 2.95 18.86
CA LEU A 530 48.46 3.13 18.15
C LEU A 530 47.86 4.51 18.45
N GLN A 531 47.70 5.34 17.41
CA GLN A 531 46.97 6.60 17.51
C GLN A 531 45.49 6.36 17.23
N MET A 532 44.65 6.79 18.16
CA MET A 532 43.21 6.57 18.18
C MET A 532 42.48 7.91 18.29
N ALA A 533 41.37 8.05 17.59
CA ALA A 533 40.53 9.24 17.61
C ALA A 533 39.06 8.84 17.82
N PRO A 534 38.60 8.73 19.08
CA PRO A 534 37.18 8.57 19.35
C PRO A 534 36.44 9.85 18.98
N PHE A 535 35.24 9.73 18.42
CA PHE A 535 34.43 10.87 18.04
C PHE A 535 32.96 10.65 18.35
N VAL A 536 32.27 11.77 18.56
CA VAL A 536 30.82 11.85 18.74
C VAL A 536 30.30 13.02 17.93
N GLU A 537 29.20 12.80 17.25
CA GLU A 537 28.43 13.79 16.54
C GLU A 537 26.97 13.75 16.96
N LEU A 538 26.39 14.94 17.06
CA LEU A 538 24.96 15.11 17.24
C LEU A 538 24.48 16.16 16.25
N ALA A 539 23.36 15.90 15.58
CA ALA A 539 22.76 16.85 14.65
C ALA A 539 21.24 16.91 14.81
N TRP A 540 20.70 18.11 14.63
CA TRP A 540 19.31 18.33 14.28
C TRP A 540 19.18 18.34 12.76
N ASN A 541 18.15 17.70 12.23
CA ASN A 541 17.90 17.56 10.80
C ASN A 541 16.48 17.97 10.45
N HIS A 542 16.29 18.54 9.26
CA HIS A 542 14.99 18.90 8.73
C HIS A 542 14.88 18.63 7.22
N ASP A 543 13.89 17.84 6.80
CA ASP A 543 13.54 17.60 5.39
C ASP A 543 12.38 18.52 4.97
N SER A 544 12.71 19.57 4.22
CA SER A 544 11.72 20.53 3.70
C SER A 544 10.88 20.00 2.53
N LYS A 545 11.16 18.78 2.06
CA LYS A 545 10.45 18.07 0.98
C LYS A 545 9.78 16.78 1.46
N ALA A 546 9.69 16.57 2.76
CA ALA A 546 8.92 15.47 3.39
C ALA A 546 7.40 15.72 3.33
N ASP A 547 6.88 16.02 2.14
CA ASP A 547 5.44 16.19 1.92
C ASP A 547 4.78 14.85 1.52
N PRO A 548 3.48 14.67 1.81
CA PRO A 548 2.75 13.49 1.35
C PRO A 548 2.81 13.35 -0.17
N ARG A 549 3.06 12.14 -0.64
CA ARG A 549 3.01 11.79 -2.06
C ARG A 549 1.90 10.79 -2.33
N THR A 550 1.33 10.85 -3.51
CA THR A 550 0.36 9.85 -3.96
C THR A 550 1.01 8.81 -4.86
N VAL A 551 0.56 7.56 -4.78
CA VAL A 551 0.91 6.49 -5.71
C VAL A 551 -0.31 6.16 -6.55
N MET A 552 -0.18 6.33 -7.87
CA MET A 552 -1.20 5.95 -8.83
C MET A 552 -1.18 4.43 -9.02
N ALA A 553 -2.36 3.81 -9.02
CA ALA A 553 -2.55 2.39 -9.23
C ALA A 553 -3.81 2.09 -10.05
N GLY A 554 -3.89 0.87 -10.57
CA GLY A 554 -5.06 0.30 -11.24
C GLY A 554 -4.92 -1.21 -11.39
N LEU A 555 -6.00 -1.90 -11.76
CA LEU A 555 -5.95 -3.33 -12.08
C LEU A 555 -5.41 -3.57 -13.49
N ASN A 556 -4.70 -4.68 -13.69
CA ASN A 556 -4.25 -5.11 -15.03
C ASN A 556 -5.42 -5.49 -15.94
N THR A 557 -6.54 -5.87 -15.35
CA THR A 557 -7.67 -6.53 -16.02
C THR A 557 -8.94 -5.70 -16.09
N MET A 558 -8.95 -4.50 -15.50
CA MET A 558 -10.12 -3.62 -15.46
C MET A 558 -9.70 -2.15 -15.53
N GLY A 559 -10.42 -1.37 -16.34
CA GLY A 559 -10.21 0.05 -16.48
C GLY A 559 -10.65 0.83 -15.25
N GLY A 560 -10.05 2.01 -15.08
CA GLY A 560 -10.13 2.82 -13.86
C GLY A 560 -8.77 2.91 -13.18
N THR A 561 -8.46 4.10 -12.67
CA THR A 561 -7.25 4.36 -11.91
C THR A 561 -7.55 5.23 -10.71
N PHE A 562 -6.71 5.08 -9.69
CA PHE A 562 -6.80 5.83 -8.46
C PHE A 562 -5.41 6.19 -7.95
N ALA A 563 -5.33 7.30 -7.23
CA ALA A 563 -4.12 7.72 -6.54
C ALA A 563 -4.44 7.92 -5.06
N LEU A 564 -3.75 7.16 -4.21
CA LEU A 564 -3.86 7.30 -2.75
C LEU A 564 -2.53 7.76 -2.17
N SER A 565 -2.60 8.41 -1.02
CA SER A 565 -1.42 8.82 -0.27
C SER A 565 -0.56 7.60 0.06
N GLY A 566 0.75 7.79 0.01
CA GLY A 566 1.74 6.82 0.48
C GLY A 566 2.33 7.22 1.82
N PHE A 567 3.48 6.63 2.16
CA PHE A 567 4.24 6.96 3.36
C PHE A 567 4.59 8.45 3.42
N VAL A 568 4.34 9.04 4.59
CA VAL A 568 4.67 10.42 4.90
C VAL A 568 5.78 10.43 5.95
N PRO A 569 7.00 10.86 5.60
CA PRO A 569 8.11 10.93 6.54
C PRO A 569 7.96 12.10 7.52
N ASP A 570 8.50 11.94 8.73
CA ASP A 570 8.69 13.04 9.67
C ASP A 570 9.62 14.10 9.06
N LYS A 571 9.24 15.38 9.20
CA LYS A 571 10.02 16.49 8.68
C LYS A 571 11.26 16.76 9.52
N THR A 572 11.30 16.34 10.78
CA THR A 572 12.39 16.70 11.69
C THR A 572 12.82 15.54 12.57
N TRP A 573 14.14 15.37 12.75
CA TRP A 573 14.69 14.32 13.60
C TRP A 573 16.08 14.68 14.16
N GLY A 574 16.48 13.99 15.21
CA GLY A 574 17.86 14.01 15.72
C GLY A 574 18.68 12.87 15.12
N SER A 575 19.97 13.11 14.87
CA SER A 575 20.94 12.08 14.50
C SER A 575 22.13 12.08 15.45
N ALA A 576 22.66 10.88 15.70
CA ALA A 576 23.89 10.68 16.45
C ALA A 576 24.81 9.75 15.67
N ASP A 577 26.12 10.02 15.69
CA ASP A 577 27.16 9.10 15.20
C ASP A 577 28.28 9.06 16.23
N ILE A 578 28.61 7.84 16.68
CA ILE A 578 29.60 7.60 17.73
C ILE A 578 30.58 6.59 17.18
N GLY A 579 31.87 6.93 17.18
CA GLY A 579 32.85 6.07 16.57
C GLY A 579 34.26 6.25 17.08
N LEU A 580 35.15 5.51 16.45
CA LEU A 580 36.56 5.43 16.75
C LEU A 580 37.32 5.25 15.44
N SER A 581 38.26 6.15 15.17
CA SER A 581 39.27 5.96 14.12
C SER A 581 40.61 5.54 14.73
N ALA A 582 41.40 4.77 14.00
CA ALA A 582 42.73 4.35 14.42
C ALA A 582 43.72 4.37 13.24
N GLN A 583 44.94 4.85 13.47
CA GLN A 583 46.04 4.74 12.52
C GLN A 583 46.80 3.44 12.78
N LEU A 584 46.55 2.42 11.96
CA LEU A 584 47.10 1.06 12.12
C LEU A 584 48.57 1.00 11.70
N THR A 585 48.92 1.71 10.63
CA THR A 585 50.29 1.90 10.14
C THR A 585 50.43 3.35 9.66
N PRO A 586 51.66 3.82 9.33
CA PRO A 586 51.82 5.16 8.76
C PRO A 586 50.95 5.43 7.53
N SER A 587 50.66 4.40 6.73
CA SER A 587 49.86 4.50 5.49
C SER A 587 48.45 3.92 5.59
N VAL A 588 48.06 3.31 6.71
CA VAL A 588 46.75 2.65 6.86
C VAL A 588 46.02 3.16 8.07
N SER A 589 44.77 3.58 7.86
CA SER A 589 43.84 3.96 8.92
C SER A 589 42.53 3.22 8.79
N SER A 590 41.84 2.99 9.90
CA SER A 590 40.50 2.42 9.93
C SER A 590 39.58 3.24 10.81
N TRP A 591 38.27 3.01 10.66
CA TRP A 591 37.28 3.55 11.58
C TRP A 591 36.13 2.57 11.74
N ILE A 592 35.48 2.65 12.89
CA ILE A 592 34.19 2.01 13.17
C ILE A 592 33.27 3.04 13.83
N SER A 593 32.02 3.09 13.41
CA SER A 593 31.01 3.95 14.03
C SER A 593 29.65 3.28 14.12
N VAL A 594 28.84 3.77 15.06
CA VAL A 594 27.43 3.45 15.20
C VAL A 594 26.65 4.73 15.00
N ASN A 595 25.73 4.72 14.04
CA ASN A 595 24.84 5.83 13.77
C ASN A 595 23.41 5.50 14.21
N SER A 596 22.66 6.53 14.58
CA SER A 596 21.25 6.39 14.92
C SER A 596 20.44 7.63 14.57
N ARG A 597 19.19 7.40 14.14
CA ARG A 597 18.13 8.40 13.97
C ARG A 597 17.13 8.27 15.11
N PHE A 598 16.90 9.37 15.83
CA PHE A 598 16.03 9.42 17.01
C PHE A 598 15.11 10.64 16.99
N SER A 599 14.12 10.68 17.89
CA SER A 599 13.09 11.72 17.95
C SER A 599 12.32 11.91 16.63
N ASP A 600 12.22 10.84 15.84
CA ASP A 600 11.42 10.76 14.63
C ASP A 600 10.19 9.90 14.92
N SER A 601 9.01 10.44 14.60
CA SER A 601 7.72 9.82 14.87
C SER A 601 7.32 8.72 13.88
N THR A 602 7.99 8.65 12.73
CA THR A 602 7.64 7.81 11.58
C THR A 602 8.69 6.77 11.24
N GLN A 603 9.95 6.96 11.61
CA GLN A 603 11.02 6.03 11.30
C GLN A 603 12.15 6.01 12.33
N LYS A 604 12.81 4.86 12.43
CA LYS A 604 13.99 4.63 13.26
C LYS A 604 15.03 3.96 12.40
N ASN A 605 16.28 4.37 12.54
CA ASN A 605 17.39 3.75 11.85
C ASN A 605 18.57 3.64 12.81
N THR A 606 19.19 2.47 12.84
CA THR A 606 20.45 2.25 13.55
C THR A 606 21.36 1.45 12.65
N GLY A 607 22.58 1.92 12.47
CA GLY A 607 23.55 1.26 11.62
C GLY A 607 24.95 1.25 12.20
N VAL A 608 25.75 0.32 11.69
CA VAL A 608 27.18 0.21 11.97
C VAL A 608 27.92 0.48 10.67
N ASN A 609 28.93 1.33 10.75
CA ASN A 609 29.82 1.65 9.64
C ASN A 609 31.24 1.21 10.01
N LEU A 610 31.93 0.55 9.10
CA LEU A 610 33.33 0.13 9.24
C LEU A 610 34.04 0.48 7.95
N GLY A 611 35.20 1.10 8.04
CA GLY A 611 36.01 1.34 6.85
C GLY A 611 37.49 1.36 7.12
N PHE A 612 38.24 1.35 6.02
CA PHE A 612 39.67 1.51 6.02
C PHE A 612 40.11 2.35 4.85
N LYS A 613 41.28 2.97 5.02
CA LYS A 613 41.91 3.83 4.04
C LYS A 613 43.39 3.54 3.96
N VAL A 614 43.91 3.58 2.74
CA VAL A 614 45.32 3.42 2.40
C VAL A 614 45.82 4.68 1.71
N ALA A 615 46.92 5.22 2.20
CA ALA A 615 47.65 6.36 1.65
C ALA A 615 48.85 5.87 0.83
N PHE A 616 49.11 6.53 -0.31
CA PHE A 616 50.17 6.19 -1.26
C PHE A 616 51.16 7.32 -1.48
#